data_AF-A0A6G2K203-F1
#
_entry.id   AF-A0A6G2K203-F1
#
_cell.length_a   1.000
_cell.length_b   1.000
_cell.length_c   1.000
_cell.angle_alpha   90.00
_cell.angle_beta   90.00
_cell.angle_gamma   90.00
#
_symmetry.space_group_name_H-M   'P 1'
#
loop_
_entity.id
_entity.type
_entity.pdbx_description
1 polymer ?
#
loop_
_entity_poly.entity_id
_entity_poly.type
_entity_poly.pdbx_seq_one_letter_code
_entity_poly.pdbx_strand_id
1 'polypeptide(L)'
;MTRPENLEDAFAAAEQAAGAALDSTKKLQGLLRQLHKAAREGNVKTLKRLQERLREEAAGTTEAVAGAADSWPFDYSAVADYLNDDANGYPAELRRVASEQGLAIHERDGQLICHPSTVRILAGERAVRIDRKKLSTIRPSHLVELLLKNQDRPPRFRPEPFLKALHDVYGALTRDTPTPPGGVVIPLERIYNLLTSLPGSRRDYTRTDFARDLYQLELAGVTETKSGAKLIVEGSTMLRNAKNVFTFVDPNGREVPFASVRFDNPSDL
;
A
#
# COMPACT_ATOMS: atom_id res chain seq x y z
N MET A 1 -14.59 -3.45 -29.50
CA MET A 1 -14.36 -3.54 -28.04
C MET A 1 -13.86 -2.19 -27.59
N THR A 2 -14.59 -1.53 -26.70
CA THR A 2 -14.19 -0.25 -26.10
C THR A 2 -12.94 -0.49 -25.27
N ARG A 3 -11.87 0.29 -25.50
CA ARG A 3 -10.66 0.24 -24.68
C ARG A 3 -11.07 0.57 -23.24
N PRO A 4 -10.70 -0.23 -22.23
CA PRO A 4 -11.05 0.10 -20.85
C PRO A 4 -10.43 1.43 -20.46
N GLU A 5 -11.22 2.26 -19.79
CA GLU A 5 -10.84 3.62 -19.39
C GLU A 5 -9.99 3.62 -18.10
N ASN A 6 -9.86 2.47 -17.42
CA ASN A 6 -9.21 2.34 -16.12
C ASN A 6 -8.46 1.00 -15.96
N LEU A 7 -7.65 0.88 -14.89
CA LEU A 7 -6.80 -0.30 -14.69
C LEU A 7 -7.59 -1.52 -14.18
N GLU A 8 -8.63 -1.33 -13.37
CA GLU A 8 -9.44 -2.44 -12.85
C GLU A 8 -10.09 -3.23 -13.99
N ASP A 9 -10.72 -2.54 -14.94
CA ASP A 9 -11.37 -3.15 -16.10
C ASP A 9 -10.34 -3.83 -17.02
N ALA A 10 -9.16 -3.25 -17.18
CA ALA A 10 -8.08 -3.86 -17.95
C ALA A 10 -7.55 -5.14 -17.30
N PHE A 11 -7.35 -5.15 -15.98
CA PHE A 11 -6.99 -6.37 -15.26
C PHE A 11 -8.11 -7.41 -15.31
N ALA A 12 -9.37 -7.00 -15.19
CA ALA A 12 -10.52 -7.90 -15.28
C ALA A 12 -10.63 -8.54 -16.67
N ALA A 13 -10.44 -7.77 -17.74
CA ALA A 13 -10.42 -8.28 -19.11
C ALA A 13 -9.29 -9.30 -19.32
N ALA A 14 -8.08 -8.99 -18.85
CA ALA A 14 -6.93 -9.89 -18.93
C ALA A 14 -7.13 -11.17 -18.11
N GLU A 15 -7.67 -11.04 -16.90
CA GLU A 15 -8.02 -12.18 -16.04
C GLU A 15 -9.07 -13.09 -16.69
N GLN A 16 -10.13 -12.52 -17.27
CA GLN A 16 -11.17 -13.29 -17.97
C GLN A 16 -10.62 -14.01 -19.20
N ALA A 17 -9.81 -13.33 -20.02
CA ALA A 17 -9.20 -13.92 -21.21
C ALA A 17 -8.24 -15.07 -20.83
N ALA A 18 -7.41 -14.88 -19.80
CA ALA A 18 -6.55 -15.93 -19.26
C ALA A 18 -7.37 -17.11 -18.71
N GLY A 19 -8.49 -16.85 -18.03
CA GLY A 19 -9.42 -17.88 -17.56
C GLY A 19 -10.00 -18.72 -18.69
N ALA A 20 -10.45 -18.08 -19.78
CA ALA A 20 -10.97 -18.78 -20.96
C ALA A 20 -9.90 -19.66 -21.63
N ALA A 21 -8.67 -19.16 -21.75
CA ALA A 21 -7.53 -19.92 -22.29
C ALA A 21 -7.18 -21.14 -21.41
N LEU A 22 -7.19 -20.99 -20.07
CA LEU A 22 -7.00 -22.09 -19.14
C LEU A 22 -8.07 -23.17 -19.32
N ASP A 23 -9.34 -22.79 -19.46
CA ASP A 23 -10.44 -23.74 -19.60
C ASP A 23 -10.41 -24.46 -20.96
N SER A 24 -10.06 -23.78 -22.05
CA SER A 24 -9.85 -24.42 -23.35
C SER A 24 -8.66 -25.40 -23.32
N THR A 25 -7.55 -25.01 -22.66
CA THR A 25 -6.39 -25.91 -22.48
C THR A 25 -6.75 -27.17 -21.68
N LYS A 26 -7.57 -27.05 -20.63
CA LYS A 26 -8.06 -28.21 -19.86
C LYS A 26 -8.88 -29.17 -20.74
N LYS A 27 -9.75 -28.65 -21.62
CA LYS A 27 -10.54 -29.46 -22.56
C LYS A 27 -9.63 -30.20 -23.55
N LEU A 28 -8.67 -29.49 -24.15
CA LEU A 28 -7.69 -30.07 -25.06
C LEU A 28 -6.87 -31.19 -24.37
N GLN A 29 -6.39 -30.94 -23.16
CA GLN A 29 -5.69 -31.94 -22.35
C GLN A 29 -6.55 -33.18 -22.10
N GLY A 30 -7.85 -32.99 -21.82
CA GLY A 30 -8.82 -34.08 -21.68
C GLY A 30 -8.96 -34.92 -22.94
N LEU A 31 -9.04 -34.30 -24.11
CA LEU A 31 -9.12 -35.00 -25.40
C LEU A 31 -7.84 -35.79 -25.71
N LEU A 32 -6.66 -35.21 -25.46
CA LEU A 32 -5.38 -35.91 -25.63
C LEU A 32 -5.28 -37.16 -24.76
N ARG A 33 -5.73 -37.10 -23.50
CA ARG A 33 -5.77 -38.27 -22.60
C ARG A 33 -6.70 -39.36 -23.14
N GLN A 34 -7.87 -39.00 -23.66
CA GLN A 34 -8.81 -39.96 -24.26
C GLN A 34 -8.24 -40.58 -25.54
N LEU A 35 -7.57 -39.79 -26.38
CA LEU A 35 -6.94 -40.26 -27.60
C LEU A 35 -5.82 -41.26 -27.28
N HIS A 36 -4.98 -40.96 -26.28
CA HIS A 36 -3.94 -41.86 -25.79
C HIS A 36 -4.54 -43.19 -25.30
N LYS A 37 -5.62 -43.15 -24.51
CA LYS A 37 -6.33 -44.34 -24.06
C LYS A 37 -6.88 -45.17 -25.23
N ALA A 38 -7.55 -44.53 -26.18
CA ALA A 38 -8.12 -45.21 -27.35
C ALA A 38 -7.04 -45.87 -28.22
N ALA A 39 -5.88 -45.23 -28.38
CA ALA A 39 -4.74 -45.80 -29.07
C ALA A 39 -4.18 -47.03 -28.34
N ARG A 40 -4.03 -46.94 -27.01
CA ARG A 40 -3.57 -48.04 -26.17
C ARG A 40 -4.52 -49.25 -26.21
N GLU A 41 -5.82 -49.02 -26.24
CA GLU A 41 -6.86 -50.07 -26.26
C GLU A 41 -7.18 -50.58 -27.68
N GLY A 42 -6.59 -50.00 -28.73
CA GLY A 42 -6.89 -50.36 -30.12
C GLY A 42 -8.29 -49.98 -30.60
N ASN A 43 -8.96 -49.02 -29.96
CA ASN A 43 -10.32 -48.59 -30.33
C ASN A 43 -10.29 -47.60 -31.51
N VAL A 44 -10.22 -48.14 -32.73
CA VAL A 44 -10.07 -47.37 -33.98
C VAL A 44 -11.22 -46.37 -34.22
N LYS A 45 -12.47 -46.76 -33.92
CA LYS A 45 -13.65 -45.88 -34.10
C LYS A 45 -13.56 -44.65 -33.21
N THR A 46 -13.24 -44.84 -31.93
CA THR A 46 -13.07 -43.74 -30.98
C THR A 46 -11.85 -42.89 -31.33
N LEU A 47 -10.76 -43.53 -31.76
CA LEU A 47 -9.53 -42.86 -32.16
C LEU A 47 -9.77 -41.88 -33.32
N LYS A 48 -10.46 -42.30 -34.39
CA LYS A 48 -10.79 -41.44 -35.54
C LYS A 48 -11.66 -40.25 -35.15
N ARG A 49 -12.73 -40.49 -34.38
CA ARG A 49 -13.61 -39.43 -33.86
C ARG A 49 -12.86 -38.43 -32.98
N LEU A 50 -11.94 -38.89 -32.14
CA LEU A 50 -11.15 -38.01 -31.27
C LEU A 50 -10.11 -37.21 -32.06
N GLN A 51 -9.53 -37.76 -33.14
CA GLN A 51 -8.60 -37.04 -34.00
C GLN A 51 -9.25 -35.82 -34.68
N GLU A 52 -10.50 -35.94 -35.13
CA GLU A 52 -11.25 -34.82 -35.72
C GLU A 52 -11.53 -33.73 -34.68
N ARG A 53 -12.12 -34.12 -33.54
CA ARG A 53 -12.42 -33.20 -32.42
C ARG A 53 -11.17 -32.52 -31.87
N LEU A 54 -10.03 -33.21 -31.87
CA LEU A 54 -8.77 -32.65 -31.37
C LEU A 54 -8.28 -31.49 -32.24
N ARG A 55 -8.46 -31.56 -33.57
CA ARG A 55 -8.03 -30.48 -34.47
C ARG A 55 -8.83 -29.21 -34.23
N GLU A 56 -10.15 -29.36 -34.09
CA GLU A 56 -11.06 -28.23 -33.80
C GLU A 56 -10.72 -27.60 -32.44
N GLU A 57 -10.60 -28.41 -31.39
CA GLU A 57 -10.28 -27.89 -30.05
C GLU A 57 -8.87 -27.26 -30.00
N ALA A 58 -7.89 -27.80 -30.74
CA ALA A 58 -6.54 -27.23 -30.81
C ALA A 58 -6.54 -25.84 -31.49
N ALA A 59 -7.33 -25.66 -32.55
CA ALA A 59 -7.49 -24.36 -33.20
C ALA A 59 -8.13 -23.35 -32.24
N GLY A 60 -9.23 -23.72 -31.58
CA GLY A 60 -9.89 -22.87 -30.59
C GLY A 60 -9.01 -22.54 -29.38
N THR A 61 -8.19 -23.49 -28.92
CA THR A 61 -7.20 -23.25 -27.85
C THR A 61 -6.15 -22.23 -28.29
N THR A 62 -5.66 -22.33 -29.53
CA THR A 62 -4.66 -21.40 -30.07
C THR A 62 -5.23 -19.98 -30.13
N GLU A 63 -6.47 -19.83 -30.60
CA GLU A 63 -7.18 -18.54 -30.63
C GLU A 63 -7.39 -17.96 -29.22
N ALA A 64 -7.83 -18.79 -28.26
CA ALA A 64 -8.01 -18.36 -26.87
C ALA A 64 -6.69 -17.92 -26.21
N VAL A 65 -5.59 -18.62 -26.46
CA VAL A 65 -4.26 -18.26 -25.96
C VAL A 65 -3.77 -16.94 -26.58
N ALA A 66 -3.95 -16.76 -27.89
CA ALA A 66 -3.62 -15.50 -28.56
C ALA A 66 -4.44 -14.33 -27.98
N GLY A 67 -5.76 -14.52 -27.84
CA GLY A 67 -6.64 -13.52 -27.22
C GLY A 67 -6.25 -13.17 -25.79
N ALA A 68 -5.77 -14.14 -24.99
CA ALA A 68 -5.25 -13.89 -23.66
C ALA A 68 -3.92 -13.11 -23.69
N ALA A 69 -3.00 -13.43 -24.61
CA ALA A 69 -1.73 -12.72 -24.76
C ALA A 69 -1.92 -11.25 -25.16
N ASP A 70 -2.93 -10.97 -25.99
CA ASP A 70 -3.25 -9.64 -26.52
C ASP A 70 -4.31 -8.90 -25.69
N SER A 71 -4.76 -9.48 -24.57
CA SER A 71 -5.85 -8.93 -23.76
C SER A 71 -5.50 -7.67 -23.00
N TRP A 72 -4.21 -7.42 -22.73
CA TRP A 72 -3.75 -6.27 -21.97
C TRP A 72 -3.75 -4.99 -22.83
N PRO A 73 -4.57 -3.97 -22.51
CA PRO A 73 -4.83 -2.84 -23.40
C PRO A 73 -3.92 -1.63 -23.16
N PHE A 74 -3.05 -1.69 -22.15
CA PHE A 74 -2.15 -0.60 -21.79
C PHE A 74 -0.72 -0.90 -22.25
N ASP A 75 -0.13 0.05 -22.94
CA ASP A 75 1.30 0.02 -23.16
C ASP A 75 2.04 0.26 -21.83
N TYR A 76 3.27 -0.24 -21.74
CA TYR A 76 4.05 -0.17 -20.49
C TYR A 76 4.31 1.26 -20.00
N SER A 77 4.41 2.23 -20.92
CA SER A 77 4.52 3.66 -20.60
C SER A 77 3.18 4.26 -20.16
N ALA A 78 2.08 3.90 -20.83
CA ALA A 78 0.74 4.40 -20.52
C ALA A 78 0.30 4.05 -19.09
N VAL A 79 0.76 2.90 -18.56
CA VAL A 79 0.53 2.56 -17.14
C VAL A 79 1.18 3.58 -16.20
N ALA A 80 2.41 4.01 -16.48
CA ALA A 80 3.09 4.99 -15.64
C ALA A 80 2.40 6.35 -15.69
N ASP A 81 1.90 6.75 -16.86
CA ASP A 81 1.15 8.00 -17.02
C ASP A 81 -0.17 7.95 -16.24
N TYR A 82 -0.91 6.84 -16.33
CA TYR A 82 -2.15 6.63 -15.58
C TYR A 82 -1.94 6.62 -14.05
N LEU A 83 -0.80 6.10 -13.58
CA LEU A 83 -0.43 6.14 -12.17
C LEU A 83 -0.07 7.56 -11.66
N ASN A 84 0.31 8.47 -12.56
CA ASN A 84 0.68 9.86 -12.21
C ASN A 84 -0.50 10.85 -12.34
N ASP A 85 -1.63 10.45 -12.94
CA ASP A 85 -2.79 11.32 -13.10
C ASP A 85 -3.64 11.31 -11.80
N ASP A 86 -3.52 12.38 -11.01
CA ASP A 86 -4.22 12.50 -9.72
C ASP A 86 -5.75 12.69 -9.85
N ALA A 87 -6.21 13.29 -10.95
CA ALA A 87 -7.60 13.71 -11.11
C ALA A 87 -8.46 12.59 -11.69
N ASN A 88 -7.98 11.91 -12.72
CA ASN A 88 -8.73 10.87 -13.45
C ASN A 88 -7.99 9.53 -13.54
N GLY A 89 -6.78 9.44 -13.00
CA GLY A 89 -5.99 8.23 -13.00
C GLY A 89 -6.16 7.38 -11.75
N TYR A 90 -5.08 6.70 -11.41
CA TYR A 90 -5.07 5.65 -10.40
C TYR A 90 -5.50 6.08 -8.99
N PRO A 91 -5.12 7.26 -8.45
CA PRO A 91 -5.60 7.68 -7.12
C PRO A 91 -7.12 7.82 -7.05
N ALA A 92 -7.75 8.35 -8.10
CA ALA A 92 -9.20 8.51 -8.18
C ALA A 92 -9.89 7.14 -8.28
N GLU A 93 -9.38 6.26 -9.15
CA GLU A 93 -9.87 4.89 -9.27
C GLU A 93 -9.76 4.11 -7.95
N LEU A 94 -8.61 4.18 -7.29
CA LEU A 94 -8.37 3.47 -6.04
C LEU A 94 -9.31 3.96 -4.93
N ARG A 95 -9.56 5.27 -4.83
CA ARG A 95 -10.56 5.83 -3.89
C ARG A 95 -11.98 5.34 -4.16
N ARG A 96 -12.37 5.29 -5.43
CA ARG A 96 -13.70 4.78 -5.83
C ARG A 96 -13.86 3.32 -5.41
N VAL A 97 -12.92 2.46 -5.80
CA VAL A 97 -12.96 1.02 -5.47
C VAL A 97 -12.88 0.78 -3.97
N ALA A 98 -12.07 1.58 -3.25
CA ALA A 98 -12.01 1.51 -1.80
C ALA A 98 -13.34 1.87 -1.14
N SER A 99 -13.99 2.96 -1.58
CA SER A 99 -15.30 3.37 -1.07
C SER A 99 -16.36 2.30 -1.30
N GLU A 100 -16.37 1.63 -2.45
CA GLU A 100 -17.30 0.53 -2.77
C GLU A 100 -17.09 -0.68 -1.85
N GLN A 101 -15.87 -0.90 -1.37
CA GLN A 101 -15.52 -1.99 -0.43
C GLN A 101 -15.51 -1.55 1.04
N GLY A 102 -15.98 -0.34 1.35
CA GLY A 102 -16.07 0.17 2.72
C GLY A 102 -14.75 0.62 3.34
N LEU A 103 -13.71 0.86 2.54
CA LEU A 103 -12.43 1.41 2.99
C LEU A 103 -12.36 2.92 2.71
N ALA A 104 -12.20 3.72 3.76
CA ALA A 104 -11.94 5.15 3.62
C ALA A 104 -10.47 5.42 3.26
N ILE A 105 -10.24 6.14 2.17
CA ILE A 105 -8.92 6.60 1.74
C ILE A 105 -8.91 8.12 1.70
N HIS A 106 -7.99 8.73 2.43
CA HIS A 106 -7.77 10.17 2.47
C HIS A 106 -6.46 10.52 1.75
N GLU A 107 -6.33 11.73 1.24
CA GLU A 107 -5.12 12.17 0.54
C GLU A 107 -4.45 13.30 1.32
N ARG A 108 -3.14 13.18 1.54
CA ARG A 108 -2.33 14.23 2.18
C ARG A 108 -0.88 14.17 1.73
N ASP A 109 -0.31 15.31 1.38
CA ASP A 109 1.09 15.46 0.95
C ASP A 109 1.49 14.48 -0.18
N GLY A 110 0.57 14.21 -1.13
CA GLY A 110 0.78 13.26 -2.24
C GLY A 110 0.83 11.79 -1.79
N GLN A 111 0.31 11.48 -0.60
CA GLN A 111 0.16 10.11 -0.11
C GLN A 111 -1.31 9.82 0.19
N LEU A 112 -1.69 8.58 -0.08
CA LEU A 112 -3.00 8.04 0.27
C LEU A 112 -2.91 7.43 1.66
N ILE A 113 -3.75 7.88 2.59
CA ILE A 113 -3.82 7.41 3.96
C ILE A 113 -5.05 6.55 4.11
N CYS A 114 -4.85 5.31 4.56
CA CYS A 114 -5.91 4.34 4.83
C CYS A 114 -5.57 3.68 6.17
N HIS A 115 -6.13 4.21 7.26
CA HIS A 115 -5.75 3.78 8.61
C HIS A 115 -5.75 2.24 8.72
N PRO A 116 -4.68 1.60 9.27
CA PRO A 116 -3.47 2.20 9.84
C PRO A 116 -2.33 2.44 8.83
N SER A 117 -2.50 2.08 7.56
CA SER A 117 -1.45 2.10 6.53
C SER A 117 -1.39 3.41 5.74
N THR A 118 -0.22 3.66 5.15
CA THR A 118 -0.02 4.68 4.12
C THR A 118 0.28 4.01 2.78
N VAL A 119 -0.22 4.57 1.69
CA VAL A 119 -0.01 4.11 0.32
C VAL A 119 0.60 5.24 -0.48
N ARG A 120 1.75 4.95 -1.07
CA ARG A 120 2.45 5.84 -1.99
C ARG A 120 2.53 5.23 -3.37
N ILE A 121 2.14 5.98 -4.38
CA ILE A 121 2.23 5.55 -5.76
C ILE A 121 3.65 5.81 -6.27
N LEU A 122 4.22 4.80 -6.92
CA LEU A 122 5.55 4.85 -7.52
C LEU A 122 5.39 4.60 -9.03
N ALA A 123 4.85 5.59 -9.75
CA ALA A 123 4.54 5.48 -11.17
C ALA A 123 5.75 5.07 -12.03
N GLY A 124 6.92 5.67 -11.76
CA GLY A 124 8.18 5.30 -12.42
C GLY A 124 8.64 3.86 -12.17
N GLU A 125 8.05 3.16 -11.19
CA GLU A 125 8.31 1.76 -10.89
C GLU A 125 7.10 0.86 -11.18
N ARG A 126 5.98 1.41 -11.68
CA ARG A 126 4.67 0.73 -11.84
C ARG A 126 4.29 -0.10 -10.62
N ALA A 127 4.45 0.54 -9.47
CA ALA A 127 4.33 -0.10 -8.18
C ALA A 127 3.65 0.84 -7.20
N VAL A 128 3.17 0.27 -6.12
CA VAL A 128 2.75 1.01 -4.94
C VAL A 128 3.67 0.64 -3.78
N ARG A 129 3.85 1.56 -2.84
CA ARG A 129 4.50 1.29 -1.58
C ARG A 129 3.46 1.41 -0.48
N ILE A 130 3.23 0.32 0.24
CA ILE A 130 2.40 0.31 1.44
C ILE A 130 3.35 0.38 2.63
N ASP A 131 3.24 1.43 3.42
CA ASP A 131 4.16 1.77 4.50
C ASP A 131 5.61 1.79 3.98
N ARG A 132 6.42 0.77 4.31
CA ARG A 132 7.82 0.64 3.87
C ARG A 132 8.01 -0.45 2.81
N LYS A 133 6.95 -1.20 2.44
CA LYS A 133 7.05 -2.34 1.53
C LYS A 133 6.60 -1.94 0.12
N LYS A 134 7.51 -2.02 -0.84
CA LYS A 134 7.18 -1.92 -2.27
C LYS A 134 6.43 -3.17 -2.72
N LEU A 135 5.35 -2.97 -3.46
CA LEU A 135 4.53 -4.00 -4.10
C LEU A 135 4.32 -3.65 -5.56
N SER A 136 4.53 -4.61 -6.46
CA SER A 136 4.21 -4.47 -7.89
C SER A 136 2.74 -4.78 -8.21
N THR A 137 1.92 -5.02 -7.18
CA THR A 137 0.47 -5.28 -7.32
C THR A 137 -0.26 -3.94 -7.39
N ILE A 138 -0.72 -3.59 -8.60
CA ILE A 138 -1.39 -2.31 -8.84
C ILE A 138 -2.88 -2.46 -9.21
N ARG A 139 -3.44 -3.67 -9.26
CA ARG A 139 -4.89 -3.82 -9.46
C ARG A 139 -5.66 -3.19 -8.28
N PRO A 140 -6.51 -2.18 -8.50
CA PRO A 140 -7.19 -1.47 -7.42
C PRO A 140 -7.94 -2.38 -6.44
N SER A 141 -8.80 -3.28 -6.94
CA SER A 141 -9.62 -4.16 -6.09
C SER A 141 -8.78 -5.06 -5.20
N HIS A 142 -7.73 -5.66 -5.76
CA HIS A 142 -6.80 -6.50 -5.01
C HIS A 142 -5.98 -5.70 -4.00
N LEU A 143 -5.57 -4.47 -4.35
CA LEU A 143 -4.85 -3.60 -3.43
C LEU A 143 -5.73 -3.22 -2.22
N VAL A 144 -6.99 -2.88 -2.45
CA VAL A 144 -7.96 -2.59 -1.38
C VAL A 144 -8.16 -3.81 -0.47
N GLU A 145 -8.28 -5.01 -1.03
CA GLU A 145 -8.37 -6.25 -0.26
C GLU A 145 -7.14 -6.46 0.65
N LEU A 146 -5.93 -6.17 0.14
CA LEU A 146 -4.70 -6.23 0.94
C LEU A 146 -4.68 -5.20 2.07
N LEU A 147 -5.23 -4.00 1.84
CA LEU A 147 -5.32 -2.94 2.85
C LEU A 147 -6.31 -3.30 3.95
N LEU A 148 -7.51 -3.79 3.59
CA LEU A 148 -8.49 -4.30 4.54
C LEU A 148 -7.90 -5.43 5.41
N LYS A 149 -7.23 -6.40 4.78
CA LYS A 149 -6.52 -7.47 5.50
C LYS A 149 -5.40 -6.97 6.42
N ASN A 150 -4.86 -5.77 6.18
CA ASN A 150 -3.88 -5.16 7.08
C ASN A 150 -4.54 -4.45 8.26
N GLN A 151 -5.79 -3.99 8.15
CA GLN A 151 -6.55 -3.43 9.29
C GLN A 151 -6.82 -4.50 10.36
N ASP A 152 -7.07 -5.73 9.95
CA ASP A 152 -7.31 -6.86 10.87
C ASP A 152 -6.05 -7.36 11.59
N ARG A 153 -4.86 -6.93 11.15
CA ARG A 153 -3.60 -7.41 11.71
C ARG A 153 -3.22 -6.59 12.95
N PRO A 154 -2.66 -7.23 13.99
CA PRO A 154 -2.12 -6.49 15.13
C PRO A 154 -1.06 -5.48 14.63
N PRO A 155 -1.05 -4.24 15.16
CA PRO A 155 -0.09 -3.22 14.75
C PRO A 155 1.34 -3.75 14.83
N ARG A 156 2.06 -3.69 13.71
CA ARG A 156 3.51 -4.02 13.69
C ARG A 156 4.37 -2.94 14.33
N PHE A 157 3.75 -1.81 14.66
CA PHE A 157 4.38 -0.70 15.33
C PHE A 157 4.92 -1.15 16.70
N ARG A 158 6.16 -0.77 17.01
CA ARG A 158 6.80 -1.04 18.29
C ARG A 158 6.94 0.29 19.03
N PRO A 159 6.07 0.58 20.03
CA PRO A 159 6.03 1.89 20.66
C PRO A 159 7.30 2.22 21.44
N GLU A 160 7.88 1.28 22.18
CA GLU A 160 9.02 1.55 23.06
C GLU A 160 10.30 1.90 22.29
N PRO A 161 10.68 1.20 21.20
CA PRO A 161 11.81 1.62 20.38
C PRO A 161 11.61 3.00 19.74
N PHE A 162 10.39 3.32 19.31
CA PHE A 162 10.08 4.62 18.71
C PHE A 162 10.15 5.74 19.76
N LEU A 163 9.55 5.53 20.93
CA LEU A 163 9.61 6.45 22.06
C LEU A 163 11.06 6.70 22.51
N LYS A 164 11.88 5.64 22.57
CA LYS A 164 13.31 5.77 22.87
C LYS A 164 14.02 6.63 21.82
N ALA A 165 13.77 6.41 20.53
CA ALA A 165 14.37 7.21 19.46
C ALA A 165 13.97 8.70 19.56
N LEU A 166 12.70 8.99 19.89
CA LEU A 166 12.25 10.36 20.16
C LEU A 166 13.02 10.98 21.33
N HIS A 167 13.16 10.25 22.44
CA HIS A 167 13.87 10.73 23.62
C HIS A 167 15.37 10.97 23.37
N ASP A 168 16.04 10.06 22.66
CA ASP A 168 17.47 10.20 22.34
C ASP A 168 17.72 11.46 21.49
N VAL A 169 16.88 11.71 20.49
CA VAL A 169 16.97 12.91 19.63
C VAL A 169 16.59 14.18 20.39
N TYR A 170 15.58 14.11 21.26
CA TYR A 170 15.22 15.20 22.15
C TYR A 170 16.41 15.60 23.04
N GLY A 171 17.03 14.64 23.73
CA GLY A 171 18.20 14.89 24.59
C GLY A 171 19.40 15.45 23.83
N ALA A 172 19.60 15.07 22.55
CA ALA A 172 20.62 15.66 21.71
C ALA A 172 20.34 17.14 21.38
N LEU A 173 19.07 17.53 21.24
CA LEU A 173 18.66 18.91 20.94
C LEU A 173 18.62 19.82 22.16
N THR A 174 18.46 19.25 23.37
CA THR A 174 18.37 20.01 24.63
C THR A 174 19.65 20.02 25.44
N ARG A 175 20.69 19.26 25.04
CA ARG A 175 21.96 19.11 25.77
C ARG A 175 22.57 20.43 26.28
N ASP A 176 22.54 21.45 25.43
CA ASP A 176 23.18 22.76 25.72
C ASP A 176 22.15 23.83 26.14
N THR A 177 20.90 23.43 26.38
CA THR A 177 19.81 24.34 26.75
C THR A 177 19.46 24.18 28.24
N PRO A 178 19.42 25.27 29.03
CA PRO A 178 18.89 25.20 30.39
C PRO A 178 17.48 24.60 30.39
N THR A 179 17.28 23.53 31.16
CA THR A 179 16.00 22.82 31.20
C THR A 179 15.08 23.51 32.22
N PRO A 180 13.95 24.12 31.80
CA PRO A 180 13.00 24.70 32.73
C PRO A 180 12.23 23.58 33.46
N PRO A 181 11.56 23.89 34.58
CA PRO A 181 10.62 22.96 35.21
C PRO A 181 9.57 22.49 34.20
N GLY A 182 9.45 21.17 34.02
CA GLY A 182 8.57 20.57 33.00
C GLY A 182 9.17 20.46 31.60
N GLY A 183 10.49 20.59 31.45
CA GLY A 183 11.19 20.27 30.20
C GLY A 183 11.15 21.36 29.11
N VAL A 184 12.07 21.29 28.16
CA VAL A 184 12.11 22.20 27.00
C VAL A 184 11.10 21.73 25.96
N VAL A 185 10.23 22.62 25.47
CA VAL A 185 9.32 22.29 24.36
C VAL A 185 10.09 22.33 23.04
N ILE A 186 10.11 21.22 22.31
CA ILE A 186 10.81 21.08 21.04
C ILE A 186 9.80 20.85 19.90
N PRO A 187 9.82 21.65 18.82
CA PRO A 187 9.03 21.38 17.63
C PRO A 187 9.37 20.01 17.03
N LEU A 188 8.34 19.22 16.72
CA LEU A 188 8.49 17.89 16.10
C LEU A 188 9.23 17.95 14.76
N GLU A 189 9.19 19.08 14.07
CA GLU A 189 9.93 19.29 12.84
C GLU A 189 11.44 19.17 13.05
N ARG A 190 11.96 19.69 14.18
CA ARG A 190 13.39 19.56 14.52
C ARG A 190 13.76 18.11 14.80
N ILE A 191 12.89 17.39 15.52
CA ILE A 191 13.06 15.96 15.81
C ILE A 191 13.11 15.16 14.50
N TYR A 192 12.11 15.34 13.63
CA TYR A 192 12.04 14.66 12.34
C TYR A 192 13.24 14.98 11.44
N ASN A 193 13.66 16.24 11.38
CA ASN A 193 14.81 16.65 10.58
C ASN A 193 16.10 15.97 11.04
N LEU A 194 16.30 15.79 12.35
CA LEU A 194 17.48 15.13 12.89
C LEU A 194 17.42 13.60 12.68
N LEU A 195 16.25 12.98 12.89
CA LEU A 195 16.00 11.56 12.58
C LEU A 195 16.23 11.22 11.09
N THR A 196 16.02 12.18 10.20
CA THR A 196 16.11 12.00 8.73
C THR A 196 17.26 12.77 8.10
N SER A 197 18.32 13.05 8.87
CA SER A 197 19.46 13.85 8.44
C SER A 197 20.36 13.18 7.39
N LEU A 198 20.36 11.84 7.31
CA LEU A 198 21.14 11.12 6.32
C LEU A 198 20.55 11.27 4.90
N PRO A 199 21.41 11.36 3.86
CA PRO A 199 20.96 11.42 2.47
C PRO A 199 20.04 10.24 2.13
N GLY A 200 18.88 10.53 1.53
CA GLY A 200 17.90 9.51 1.14
C GLY A 200 16.93 9.09 2.24
N SER A 201 17.18 9.34 3.53
CA SER A 201 16.30 8.92 4.62
C SER A 201 14.88 9.49 4.52
N ARG A 202 14.73 10.73 4.06
CA ARG A 202 13.41 11.35 3.83
C ARG A 202 12.58 10.70 2.72
N ARG A 203 13.22 9.96 1.82
CA ARG A 203 12.54 9.18 0.77
C ARG A 203 11.92 7.91 1.34
N ASP A 204 12.59 7.32 2.33
CA ASP A 204 12.25 6.03 2.91
C ASP A 204 11.45 6.16 4.22
N TYR A 205 11.49 7.35 4.85
CA TYR A 205 10.70 7.70 6.03
C TYR A 205 10.17 9.14 5.87
N THR A 206 8.89 9.27 5.53
CA THR A 206 8.28 10.57 5.20
C THR A 206 7.66 11.26 6.41
N ARG A 207 7.20 12.50 6.22
CA ARG A 207 6.43 13.22 7.25
C ARG A 207 5.15 12.48 7.64
N THR A 208 4.46 11.89 6.66
CA THR A 208 3.24 11.10 6.88
C THR A 208 3.55 9.81 7.64
N ASP A 209 4.67 9.13 7.35
CA ASP A 209 5.11 7.98 8.14
C ASP A 209 5.40 8.35 9.59
N PHE A 210 6.07 9.49 9.81
CA PHE A 210 6.32 10.00 11.16
C PHE A 210 5.03 10.37 11.89
N ALA A 211 4.07 11.01 11.21
CA ALA A 211 2.76 11.31 11.76
C ALA A 211 1.96 10.05 12.12
N ARG A 212 2.01 9.01 11.27
CA ARG A 212 1.43 7.68 11.56
C ARG A 212 2.05 7.10 12.82
N ASP A 213 3.39 7.09 12.91
CA ASP A 213 4.10 6.48 14.03
C ASP A 213 3.84 7.24 15.35
N LEU A 214 3.65 8.57 15.31
CA LEU A 214 3.16 9.37 16.44
C LEU A 214 1.74 8.99 16.85
N TYR A 215 0.82 8.87 15.89
CA TYR A 215 -0.56 8.46 16.16
C TYR A 215 -0.64 7.05 16.76
N GLN A 216 0.18 6.12 16.27
CA GLN A 216 0.28 4.76 16.82
C GLN A 216 0.86 4.75 18.23
N LEU A 217 1.81 5.65 18.55
CA LEU A 217 2.34 5.81 19.90
C LEU A 217 1.27 6.31 20.88
N GLU A 218 0.48 7.31 20.48
CA GLU A 218 -0.64 7.83 21.26
C GLU A 218 -1.69 6.75 21.51
N LEU A 219 -2.07 6.00 20.48
CA LEU A 219 -3.05 4.90 20.59
C LEU A 219 -2.55 3.76 21.50
N ALA A 220 -1.25 3.46 21.49
CA ALA A 220 -0.65 2.46 22.36
C ALA A 220 -0.60 2.89 23.84
N GLY A 221 -0.78 4.17 24.15
CA GLY A 221 -0.72 4.71 25.51
C GLY A 221 0.68 4.68 26.15
N VAL A 222 1.72 4.36 25.38
CA VAL A 222 3.10 4.27 25.88
C VAL A 222 3.71 5.66 25.92
N THR A 223 3.77 6.24 27.12
CA THR A 223 4.21 7.63 27.32
C THR A 223 5.48 7.73 28.18
N GLU A 224 6.00 6.63 28.71
CA GLU A 224 7.16 6.64 29.62
C GLU A 224 8.32 5.82 29.05
N THR A 225 9.53 6.39 29.06
CA THR A 225 10.74 5.68 28.66
C THR A 225 11.20 4.74 29.76
N LYS A 226 12.13 3.82 29.45
CA LYS A 226 12.76 2.96 30.47
C LYS A 226 13.53 3.74 31.56
N SER A 227 13.90 5.00 31.29
CA SER A 227 14.57 5.86 32.27
C SER A 227 13.58 6.68 33.12
N GLY A 228 12.27 6.46 32.96
CA GLY A 228 11.21 7.17 33.68
C GLY A 228 10.84 8.53 33.07
N ALA A 229 11.44 8.91 31.93
CA ALA A 229 11.12 10.18 31.28
C ALA A 229 9.75 10.09 30.60
N LYS A 230 8.86 11.04 30.90
CA LYS A 230 7.49 11.04 30.39
C LYS A 230 7.36 11.95 29.17
N LEU A 231 6.98 11.37 28.04
CA LEU A 231 6.64 12.07 26.81
C LEU A 231 5.32 12.81 26.98
N ILE A 232 5.34 14.09 26.65
CA ILE A 232 4.15 14.92 26.45
C ILE A 232 4.16 15.40 25.01
N VAL A 233 3.14 15.01 24.26
CA VAL A 233 2.92 15.46 22.88
C VAL A 233 1.85 16.54 22.90
N GLU A 234 2.17 17.70 22.34
CA GLU A 234 1.23 18.82 22.29
C GLU A 234 0.62 18.90 20.89
N GLY A 235 -0.71 18.78 20.85
CA GLY A 235 -1.53 19.13 19.70
C GLY A 235 -1.58 20.64 19.54
N SER A 236 -1.33 21.13 18.33
CA SER A 236 -1.37 22.58 18.09
C SER A 236 -2.82 23.06 17.97
N THR A 237 -3.40 23.50 19.08
CA THR A 237 -4.62 24.34 19.05
C THR A 237 -4.33 25.80 18.66
N MET A 238 -3.05 26.22 18.54
CA MET A 238 -2.69 27.66 18.46
C MET A 238 -1.55 28.04 17.48
N LEU A 239 -1.01 27.17 16.61
CA LEU A 239 0.01 27.59 15.63
C LEU A 239 -0.61 27.96 14.28
N ARG A 240 -0.52 29.26 13.95
CA ARG A 240 -0.96 29.90 12.69
C ARG A 240 -0.20 29.44 11.43
N ASN A 241 0.75 28.50 11.55
CA ASN A 241 1.57 27.99 10.45
C ASN A 241 1.42 26.48 10.27
N ALA A 242 0.54 26.07 9.35
CA ALA A 242 0.24 24.68 9.04
C ALA A 242 1.46 23.83 8.58
N LYS A 243 2.54 24.46 8.08
CA LYS A 243 3.72 23.75 7.56
C LYS A 243 4.51 22.96 8.61
N ASN A 244 4.44 23.36 9.89
CA ASN A 244 5.30 22.78 10.93
C ASN A 244 4.57 21.74 11.79
N VAL A 245 3.30 21.49 11.48
CA VAL A 245 2.46 20.50 12.16
C VAL A 245 2.50 19.19 11.37
N PHE A 246 2.70 18.07 12.08
CA PHE A 246 2.49 16.74 11.53
C PHE A 246 1.04 16.37 11.78
N THR A 247 0.40 15.73 10.81
CA THR A 247 -0.99 15.35 10.98
C THR A 247 -1.24 14.01 10.36
N PHE A 248 -1.96 13.17 11.08
CA PHE A 248 -2.43 11.89 10.61
C PHE A 248 -3.95 11.88 10.56
N VAL A 249 -4.53 10.98 9.78
CA VAL A 249 -5.98 10.82 9.67
C VAL A 249 -6.40 9.61 10.49
N ASP A 250 -7.29 9.82 11.45
CA ASP A 250 -7.85 8.76 12.28
C ASP A 250 -8.82 7.86 11.47
N PRO A 251 -9.29 6.73 12.02
CA PRO A 251 -10.28 5.88 11.35
C PRO A 251 -11.60 6.57 10.96
N ASN A 252 -11.94 7.69 11.60
CA ASN A 252 -13.15 8.46 11.34
C ASN A 252 -12.92 9.58 10.29
N GLY A 253 -11.72 9.66 9.70
CA GLY A 253 -11.36 10.73 8.77
C GLY A 253 -11.01 12.05 9.45
N ARG A 254 -10.84 12.09 10.78
CA ARG A 254 -10.49 13.30 11.53
C ARG A 254 -8.97 13.48 11.52
N GLU A 255 -8.57 14.73 11.35
CA GLU A 255 -7.17 15.13 11.43
C GLU A 255 -6.70 15.17 12.88
N VAL A 256 -5.60 14.47 13.18
CA VAL A 256 -4.94 14.46 14.49
C VAL A 256 -3.60 15.20 14.37
N PRO A 257 -3.52 16.45 14.88
CA PRO A 257 -2.32 17.27 14.75
C PRO A 257 -1.29 17.03 15.86
N PHE A 258 -0.01 16.99 15.49
CA PHE A 258 1.14 16.88 16.37
C PHE A 258 2.15 17.99 16.03
N ALA A 259 2.45 18.88 16.98
CA ALA A 259 3.29 20.05 16.71
C ALA A 259 4.61 20.05 17.49
N SER A 260 4.56 19.75 18.78
CA SER A 260 5.71 19.77 19.66
C SER A 260 5.71 18.60 20.62
N VAL A 261 6.89 18.31 21.14
CA VAL A 261 7.10 17.33 22.20
C VAL A 261 7.98 17.93 23.29
N ARG A 262 7.75 17.44 24.51
CA ARG A 262 8.68 17.61 25.62
C ARG A 262 8.76 16.31 26.41
N PHE A 263 9.84 16.18 27.18
CA PHE A 263 9.99 15.10 28.15
C PHE A 263 10.12 15.70 29.54
N ASP A 264 9.27 15.24 30.45
CA ASP A 264 9.38 15.56 31.87
C ASP A 264 10.24 14.46 32.51
N ASN A 265 11.38 14.83 33.10
CA ASN A 265 12.19 13.88 33.86
C ASN A 265 11.73 13.85 35.32
N PRO A 266 11.67 12.66 35.95
CA PRO A 266 11.35 12.55 37.37
C PRO A 266 12.39 13.22 38.28
N SER A 267 13.60 13.48 37.79
CA SER A 267 14.68 14.17 38.52
C SER A 267 14.51 15.70 38.59
N ASP A 268 13.56 16.27 37.85
CA ASP A 268 13.32 17.72 37.76
C ASP A 268 12.11 18.17 38.62
N LEU A 269 11.57 17.28 39.46
CA LEU A 269 10.52 17.52 40.46
C LEU A 269 11.08 17.52 41.89
#